data_AF-A0A1F8STZ9-F1
#
_entry.id   AF-A0A1F8STZ9-F1
#
_cell.length_a   1.000
_cell.length_b   1.000
_cell.length_c   1.000
_cell.angle_alpha   90.00
_cell.angle_beta   90.00
_cell.angle_gamma   90.00
#
_symmetry.space_group_name_H-M   'P 1'
#
loop_
_entity.id
_entity.type
_entity.pdbx_description
1 polymer ?
#
loop_
_entity_poly.entity_id
_entity_poly.type
_entity_poly.pdbx_seq_one_letter_code
_entity_poly.pdbx_strand_id
1 'polypeptide(L)'
;MKFSTLMFVGAVVTLVFGLGFILMPAQVLSLYGVTLDPSGQFVGRYLGSSFLGIAVLAWLARNVPASETRRAIVSALFVTTVLGFVVALYDKFAGPGNALVWSTVVIYLLFAVGFGYFAFIKLGET
;
A
#
# COMPACT_ATOMS: atom_id res chain seq x y z
N MET A 1 -8.50 16.65 1.70
CA MET A 1 -9.10 15.37 1.23
C MET A 1 -10.05 14.82 2.30
N LYS A 2 -11.15 14.15 1.92
CA LYS A 2 -12.05 13.45 2.87
C LYS A 2 -11.50 12.05 3.19
N PHE A 3 -11.81 11.52 4.38
CA PHE A 3 -11.38 10.18 4.80
C PHE A 3 -11.83 9.09 3.82
N SER A 4 -13.09 9.15 3.38
CA SER A 4 -13.65 8.21 2.42
C SER A 4 -12.94 8.23 1.08
N THR A 5 -12.47 9.40 0.62
CA THR A 5 -11.68 9.51 -0.61
C THR A 5 -10.33 8.82 -0.47
N LEU A 6 -9.62 9.03 0.64
CA LEU A 6 -8.34 8.36 0.90
C LEU A 6 -8.48 6.83 0.91
N MET A 7 -9.49 6.35 1.64
CA MET A 7 -9.77 4.91 1.76
C MET A 7 -10.20 4.30 0.43
N PHE A 8 -11.03 5.01 -0.36
CA PHE A 8 -11.42 4.57 -1.70
C PHE A 8 -10.22 4.46 -2.64
N VAL A 9 -9.36 5.50 -2.70
CA VAL A 9 -8.16 5.49 -3.53
C VAL A 9 -7.21 4.38 -3.09
N GLY A 10 -7.02 4.22 -1.78
CA GLY A 10 -6.24 3.11 -1.19
C GLY A 10 -6.77 1.76 -1.63
N ALA A 11 -8.09 1.54 -1.53
CA ALA A 11 -8.72 0.29 -1.94
C ALA A 11 -8.48 -0.04 -3.41
N VAL A 12 -8.63 0.94 -4.31
CA VAL A 12 -8.42 0.75 -5.75
C VAL A 12 -6.95 0.42 -6.04
N VAL A 13 -6.02 1.17 -5.46
CA VAL A 13 -4.58 0.95 -5.70
C VAL A 13 -4.17 -0.43 -5.21
N THR A 14 -4.50 -0.80 -3.97
CA THR A 14 -4.11 -2.11 -3.44
C THR A 14 -4.86 -3.26 -4.10
N LEU A 15 -6.08 -3.04 -4.62
CA LEU A 15 -6.78 -4.03 -5.44
C LEU A 15 -6.01 -4.32 -6.73
N VAL A 16 -5.61 -3.28 -7.48
CA VAL A 16 -4.89 -3.43 -8.75
C VAL A 16 -3.55 -4.14 -8.53
N PHE A 17 -2.76 -3.69 -7.56
CA PHE A 17 -1.50 -4.36 -7.23
C PHE A 17 -1.71 -5.78 -6.69
N GLY A 18 -2.71 -5.98 -5.83
CA GLY A 18 -3.04 -7.28 -5.25
C GLY A 18 -3.39 -8.32 -6.33
N LEU A 19 -4.26 -7.96 -7.28
CA LEU A 19 -4.61 -8.82 -8.41
C LEU A 19 -3.39 -9.08 -9.31
N GLY A 20 -2.62 -8.05 -9.64
CA GLY A 20 -1.42 -8.18 -10.45
C GLY A 20 -0.41 -9.16 -9.83
N PHE A 21 -0.14 -9.03 -8.54
CA PHE A 21 0.82 -9.89 -7.83
C PHE A 21 0.33 -11.33 -7.63
N ILE A 22 -0.98 -11.56 -7.45
CA ILE A 22 -1.51 -12.94 -7.35
C ILE A 22 -1.47 -13.64 -8.71
N LEU A 23 -1.98 -12.98 -9.75
CA LEU A 23 -2.19 -13.61 -11.05
C LEU A 23 -0.90 -13.68 -11.87
N MET A 24 -0.10 -12.61 -11.84
CA MET A 24 1.00 -12.40 -12.77
C MET A 24 2.20 -11.65 -12.13
N PRO A 25 2.78 -12.15 -11.02
CA PRO A 25 3.83 -11.45 -10.28
C PRO A 25 5.09 -11.18 -11.11
N ALA A 26 5.49 -12.13 -11.96
CA ALA A 26 6.68 -11.97 -12.81
C ALA A 26 6.48 -10.87 -13.86
N GLN A 27 5.29 -10.76 -14.44
CA GLN A 27 4.95 -9.74 -15.43
C GLN A 27 4.82 -8.37 -14.80
N VAL A 28 4.27 -8.28 -13.58
CA VAL A 28 4.22 -7.01 -12.85
C VAL A 28 5.63 -6.52 -12.57
N LEU A 29 6.51 -7.36 -12.02
CA LEU A 29 7.87 -6.95 -11.68
C LEU A 29 8.81 -6.79 -12.87
N SER A 30 8.54 -7.43 -14.02
CA SER A 30 9.33 -7.19 -15.23
C SER A 30 9.18 -5.76 -15.75
N LEU A 31 8.06 -5.08 -15.50
CA LEU A 31 7.89 -3.64 -15.77
C LEU A 31 8.88 -2.78 -14.97
N TYR A 32 9.22 -3.24 -13.76
CA TYR A 32 10.22 -2.63 -12.89
C TYR A 32 11.65 -3.08 -13.23
N GLY A 33 11.84 -3.88 -14.29
CA GLY A 33 13.16 -4.40 -14.68
C GLY A 33 13.65 -5.55 -13.79
N VAL A 34 12.77 -6.16 -13.00
CA VAL A 34 13.10 -7.21 -12.04
C VAL A 34 12.64 -8.57 -12.59
N THR A 35 13.54 -9.56 -12.56
CA THR A 35 13.21 -10.95 -12.90
C THR A 35 13.05 -11.75 -11.62
N LEU A 36 11.97 -12.54 -11.53
CA LEU A 36 11.67 -13.38 -10.37
C LEU A 36 11.96 -14.85 -10.66
N ASP A 37 12.65 -15.50 -9.74
CA ASP A 37 12.72 -16.95 -9.66
C ASP A 37 11.37 -17.53 -9.14
N PRO A 38 11.15 -18.86 -9.19
CA PRO A 38 9.89 -19.45 -8.74
C PRO A 38 9.52 -19.10 -7.29
N SER A 39 10.52 -19.09 -6.40
CA SER A 39 10.33 -18.74 -4.98
C SER A 39 9.87 -17.29 -4.81
N GLY A 40 10.51 -16.35 -5.50
CA GLY A 40 10.16 -14.93 -5.52
C GLY A 40 8.76 -14.69 -6.09
N GLN A 41 8.33 -15.49 -7.06
CA GLN A 41 6.94 -15.43 -7.54
C GLN A 41 5.92 -15.86 -6.48
N PHE A 42 6.20 -16.89 -5.67
CA PHE A 42 5.32 -17.26 -4.56
C PHE A 42 5.26 -16.17 -3.48
N VAL A 43 6.42 -15.58 -3.13
CA VAL A 43 6.47 -14.42 -2.22
C VAL A 43 5.66 -13.25 -2.76
N GLY A 44 5.78 -12.96 -4.06
CA GLY A 44 4.95 -11.96 -4.75
C GLY A 44 3.46 -12.23 -4.59
N ARG A 45 3.02 -13.49 -4.71
CA ARG A 45 1.60 -13.86 -4.50
C ARG A 45 1.12 -13.67 -3.07
N TYR A 46 1.97 -13.94 -2.06
CA TYR A 46 1.65 -13.65 -0.66
C TYR A 46 1.57 -12.14 -0.37
N LEU A 47 2.42 -11.34 -1.03
CA LEU A 47 2.28 -9.88 -0.99
C LEU A 47 0.96 -9.45 -1.64
N GLY A 48 0.61 -10.04 -2.78
CA GLY A 48 -0.65 -9.81 -3.46
C GLY A 48 -1.88 -10.11 -2.59
N SER A 49 -1.89 -11.21 -1.85
CA SER A 49 -2.98 -11.54 -0.92
C SER A 49 -3.10 -10.53 0.21
N SER A 50 -1.97 -10.05 0.73
CA SER A 50 -1.95 -8.98 1.75
C SER A 50 -2.56 -7.68 1.21
N PHE A 51 -2.24 -7.29 -0.02
CA PHE A 51 -2.82 -6.11 -0.66
C PHE A 51 -4.31 -6.25 -0.96
N LEU A 52 -4.79 -7.44 -1.33
CA LEU A 52 -6.23 -7.67 -1.48
C LEU A 52 -6.96 -7.58 -0.14
N GLY A 53 -6.39 -8.11 0.93
CA GLY A 53 -6.94 -7.93 2.29
C GLY A 53 -7.05 -6.46 2.67
N ILE A 54 -6.00 -5.68 2.41
CA ILE A 54 -6.00 -4.21 2.60
C ILE A 54 -7.04 -3.54 1.70
N ALA A 55 -7.22 -3.99 0.45
CA ALA A 55 -8.20 -3.43 -0.47
C ALA A 55 -9.63 -3.59 0.07
N VAL A 56 -9.96 -4.78 0.56
CA VAL A 56 -11.26 -5.09 1.17
C VAL A 56 -11.45 -4.27 2.45
N LEU A 57 -10.45 -4.22 3.33
CA LEU A 57 -10.49 -3.42 4.56
C LEU A 57 -10.73 -1.94 4.24
N ALA A 58 -9.95 -1.37 3.31
CA ALA A 58 -10.04 0.03 2.93
C ALA A 58 -11.40 0.34 2.31
N TRP A 59 -11.93 -0.55 1.47
CA TRP A 59 -13.26 -0.42 0.90
C TRP A 59 -14.32 -0.40 2.01
N LEU A 60 -14.37 -1.43 2.86
CA LEU A 60 -15.41 -1.55 3.89
C LEU A 60 -15.35 -0.42 4.92
N ALA A 61 -14.15 0.02 5.29
CA ALA A 61 -13.96 1.03 6.33
C ALA A 61 -14.12 2.48 5.82
N ARG A 62 -14.28 2.72 4.51
CA ARG A 62 -14.25 4.08 3.92
C ARG A 62 -15.25 5.08 4.49
N ASN A 63 -16.39 4.61 5.00
CA ASN A 63 -17.44 5.46 5.56
C ASN A 63 -17.55 5.36 7.08
N VAL A 64 -16.58 4.74 7.75
CA VAL A 64 -16.60 4.63 9.22
C VAL A 64 -16.46 6.02 9.84
N PRO A 65 -17.38 6.41 10.76
CA PRO A 65 -17.31 7.71 11.44
C PRO A 65 -16.08 7.80 12.35
N ALA A 66 -15.78 9.01 12.83
CA ALA A 66 -14.71 9.19 13.82
C ALA A 66 -14.97 8.33 15.06
N SER A 67 -14.06 7.41 15.35
CA SER A 67 -14.18 6.43 16.42
C SER A 67 -12.80 5.80 16.70
N GLU A 68 -12.66 5.11 17.83
CA GLU A 68 -11.48 4.33 18.14
C GLU A 68 -11.19 3.27 17.07
N THR A 69 -12.24 2.63 16.53
CA THR A 69 -12.12 1.68 15.42
C THR A 69 -11.50 2.33 14.18
N ARG A 70 -11.96 3.54 13.80
CA ARG A 70 -11.36 4.27 12.68
C ARG A 70 -9.89 4.58 12.95
N ARG A 71 -9.57 5.01 14.16
CA ARG A 71 -8.19 5.31 14.56
C ARG A 71 -7.29 4.08 14.47
N ALA A 72 -7.73 2.94 14.97
CA ALA A 72 -6.98 1.68 14.90
C ALA A 72 -6.69 1.28 13.43
N ILE A 73 -7.71 1.35 12.57
CA ILE A 73 -7.57 1.03 11.13
C ILE A 73 -6.55 1.98 10.47
N VAL A 74 -6.70 3.29 10.65
CA VAL A 74 -5.82 4.27 10.01
C VAL A 74 -4.39 4.17 10.52
N SER A 75 -4.19 3.93 11.82
CA SER A 75 -2.85 3.70 12.39
C SER A 75 -2.19 2.46 11.81
N ALA A 76 -2.93 1.35 11.63
CA ALA A 76 -2.40 0.14 11.01
C ALA A 76 -2.00 0.35 9.54
N LEU A 77 -2.82 1.09 8.78
CA LEU A 77 -2.52 1.45 7.39
C LEU A 77 -1.33 2.42 7.30
N PHE A 78 -1.21 3.35 8.26
CA PHE A 78 -0.06 4.23 8.37
C PHE A 78 1.24 3.46 8.59
N VAL A 79 1.27 2.54 9.57
CA VAL A 79 2.46 1.71 9.83
C VAL A 79 2.83 0.88 8.59
N THR A 80 1.83 0.23 7.97
CA THR A 80 2.04 -0.54 6.74
C THR A 80 2.68 0.30 5.64
N THR A 81 2.22 1.53 5.45
CA THR A 81 2.68 2.40 4.35
C THR A 81 4.03 3.05 4.64
N VAL A 82 4.34 3.36 5.91
CA VAL A 82 5.68 3.81 6.32
C VAL A 82 6.71 2.71 6.15
N LEU A 83 6.43 1.49 6.61
CA LEU A 83 7.35 0.36 6.44
C LEU A 83 7.53 0.03 4.95
N GLY A 84 6.44 0.04 4.17
CA GLY A 84 6.51 -0.12 2.72
C GLY A 84 7.33 0.98 2.03
N PHE A 85 7.23 2.24 2.48
CA PHE A 85 8.06 3.35 1.98
C PHE A 85 9.55 3.09 2.23
N VAL A 86 9.93 2.66 3.44
CA VAL A 86 11.32 2.32 3.78
C VAL A 86 11.85 1.19 2.89
N VAL A 87 11.05 0.14 2.70
CA VAL A 87 11.41 -0.98 1.82
C VAL A 87 11.55 -0.52 0.36
N ALA A 88 10.64 0.34 -0.12
CA ALA A 88 10.69 0.87 -1.49
C ALA A 88 11.93 1.75 -1.73
N LEU A 89 12.33 2.55 -0.74
CA LEU A 89 13.59 3.31 -0.82
C LEU A 89 14.80 2.36 -0.86
N TYR A 90 14.82 1.34 -0.01
CA TYR A 90 15.88 0.35 -0.02
C TYR A 90 15.97 -0.37 -1.37
N ASP A 91 14.83 -0.81 -1.92
CA ASP A 91 14.76 -1.42 -3.26
C ASP A 91 15.25 -0.48 -4.35
N LYS A 92 14.91 0.82 -4.28
CA LYS A 92 15.36 1.79 -5.28
C LYS A 92 16.88 1.96 -5.33
N PHE A 93 17.56 1.90 -4.18
CA PHE A 93 18.99 2.15 -4.07
C PHE A 93 19.85 0.88 -4.09
N ALA A 94 19.34 -0.24 -3.58
CA ALA A 94 20.07 -1.50 -3.46
C ALA A 94 19.57 -2.59 -4.40
N GLY A 95 18.36 -2.45 -4.95
CA GLY A 95 17.71 -3.44 -5.80
C GLY A 95 18.06 -3.30 -7.29
N PRO A 96 17.77 -4.33 -8.10
CA PRO A 96 18.07 -4.35 -9.53
C PRO A 96 17.07 -3.57 -10.39
N GLY A 97 16.05 -2.95 -9.78
CA GLY A 97 14.94 -2.33 -10.49
C GLY A 97 15.29 -1.02 -11.21
N ASN A 98 14.54 -0.73 -12.27
CA ASN A 98 14.69 0.44 -13.12
C ASN A 98 14.11 1.73 -12.47
N ALA A 99 13.90 2.79 -13.26
CA ALA A 99 13.37 4.05 -12.76
C ALA A 99 11.92 3.96 -12.25
N LEU A 100 11.13 2.97 -12.71
CA LEU A 100 9.72 2.80 -12.34
C LEU A 100 9.55 2.51 -10.84
N VAL A 101 10.56 1.98 -10.15
CA VAL A 101 10.55 1.77 -8.69
C VAL A 101 10.25 3.07 -7.93
N TRP A 102 10.62 4.24 -8.47
CA TRP A 102 10.24 5.53 -7.88
C TRP A 102 8.73 5.73 -7.78
N SER A 103 7.93 5.12 -8.67
CA SER A 103 6.48 5.17 -8.55
C SER A 103 6.00 4.50 -7.27
N THR A 104 6.57 3.34 -6.90
CA THR A 104 6.28 2.64 -5.65
C THR A 104 6.66 3.48 -4.44
N VAL A 105 7.84 4.12 -4.47
CA VAL A 105 8.30 5.06 -3.42
C VAL A 105 7.29 6.19 -3.23
N VAL A 106 6.88 6.85 -4.31
CA VAL A 106 5.93 7.97 -4.27
C VAL A 106 4.55 7.51 -3.78
N ILE A 107 4.06 6.36 -4.26
CA ILE A 107 2.76 5.80 -3.83
C ILE A 107 2.76 5.56 -2.31
N TYR A 108 3.78 4.89 -1.78
CA TYR A 108 3.87 4.64 -0.34
C TYR A 108 4.00 5.95 0.46
N LEU A 109 4.79 6.91 -0.01
CA LEU A 109 4.92 8.21 0.63
C LEU A 109 3.58 8.95 0.71
N LEU A 110 2.84 9.01 -0.40
CA LEU A 110 1.54 9.69 -0.45
C LEU A 110 0.53 9.04 0.50
N PHE A 111 0.49 7.72 0.57
CA PHE A 111 -0.38 7.03 1.52
C PHE A 111 0.08 7.18 2.97
N ALA A 112 1.39 7.13 3.25
CA ALA A 112 1.91 7.37 4.59
C ALA A 112 1.56 8.77 5.10
N VAL A 113 1.74 9.80 4.25
CA VAL A 113 1.32 11.18 4.59
C VAL A 113 -0.20 11.25 4.78
N GLY A 114 -0.97 10.65 3.88
CA GLY A 114 -2.43 10.63 3.94
C GLY A 114 -2.97 9.99 5.22
N PHE A 115 -2.51 8.78 5.55
CA PHE A 115 -2.93 8.07 6.75
C PHE A 115 -2.37 8.73 8.02
N GLY A 116 -1.14 9.25 8.00
CA GLY A 116 -0.55 9.99 9.12
C GLY A 116 -1.38 11.23 9.50
N TYR A 117 -1.85 11.99 8.49
CA TYR A 117 -2.74 13.14 8.72
C TYR A 117 -4.03 12.73 9.43
N PHE A 118 -4.67 11.63 9.01
CA PHE A 118 -5.89 11.14 9.66
C PHE A 118 -5.65 10.42 10.98
N ALA A 119 -4.47 9.86 11.21
CA ALA A 119 -4.10 9.17 12.45
C ALA A 119 -3.81 10.16 13.59
N PHE A 120 -3.11 11.26 13.31
CA PHE A 120 -2.52 12.11 14.35
C PHE A 120 -3.00 13.56 14.35
N ILE A 121 -3.35 14.14 13.21
CA ILE A 121 -3.70 15.58 13.13
C ILE A 121 -5.20 15.75 13.28
N LYS A 122 -6.00 15.07 12.46
CA LYS A 122 -7.46 15.27 12.41
C LYS A 122 -8.25 14.61 13.55
N LEU A 123 -7.58 13.80 14.37
CA LEU A 123 -8.18 13.13 15.54
C LEU A 123 -7.87 13.84 16.86
N GLY A 124 -7.01 14.87 16.85
CA GLY A 124 -6.79 15.74 18.02
C GLY A 124 -7.87 16.83 18.19
N GLU A 125 -8.82 16.91 17.25
CA GLU A 125 -9.89 17.93 17.20
C GLU A 125 -11.28 17.38 17.62
N THR A 126 -11.37 16.13 18.08
CA THR A 126 -12.60 15.49 18.58
C THR A 126 -12.56 15.31 20.08
#